data_AF-A0A1V5Z619-F1
#
_entry.id   AF-A0A1V5Z619-F1
#
_cell.length_a   1.000
_cell.length_b   1.000
_cell.length_c   1.000
_cell.angle_alpha   90.00
_cell.angle_beta   90.00
_cell.angle_gamma   90.00
#
_symmetry.space_group_name_H-M   'P 1'
#
loop_
_entity.id
_entity.type
_entity.pdbx_description
1 polymer ?
#
loop_
_entity_poly.entity_id
_entity_poly.type
_entity_poly.pdbx_seq_one_letter_code
_entity_poly.pdbx_strand_id
1 'polypeptide(L)'
;MGFIKLNNIEVGVPVSAPNVLLGRLTTGAGEQEEIEPTVLTEETAPAAGDFLPIWTGDGLRKVDFSEFGGGGGSGTVTSASVVTANGLAGTVATATTTPAITLSTTVTGILKGNGTAISAAANSDLPVMSATVGGAVPTPPNNTTTFLRGDGTFATPAGGGGSVATDTIFDAKGDLPVGTAADTAAKLTVGANGTVLTADSTQSTGLKYSKPWVQETNAQTGTTYTLVLADEGKLVTLSNASAITLTVPPNSSVAFDVGTYIDLAQIGAGQVTVAQGSGVTVNATPGLKFRAQYAGATLRKTATDTWLLFGDLSA
;
A
#
# COMPACT_ATOMS: atom_id res chain seq x y z
N MET A 1 -72.17 50.54 -12.02
CA MET A 1 -72.85 49.91 -13.17
C MET A 1 -71.87 48.89 -13.74
N GLY A 2 -72.01 47.62 -13.34
CA GLY A 2 -71.20 46.53 -13.90
C GLY A 2 -72.00 45.86 -15.01
N PHE A 3 -71.44 45.80 -16.21
CA PHE A 3 -72.09 45.18 -17.36
C PHE A 3 -71.53 43.77 -17.53
N ILE A 4 -72.39 42.75 -17.51
CA ILE A 4 -72.01 41.40 -17.96
C ILE A 4 -72.32 41.35 -19.46
N LYS A 5 -71.29 41.23 -20.29
CA LYS A 5 -71.46 41.03 -21.74
C LYS A 5 -71.92 39.60 -22.00
N LEU A 6 -73.19 39.45 -22.33
CA LEU A 6 -73.70 38.31 -23.10
C LEU A 6 -74.09 38.87 -24.47
N ASN A 7 -73.68 38.17 -25.53
CA ASN A 7 -73.77 38.65 -26.92
C ASN A 7 -75.13 39.29 -27.26
N ASN A 8 -75.11 40.62 -27.45
CA ASN A 8 -76.12 41.46 -28.10
C ASN A 8 -77.49 41.68 -27.44
N ILE A 9 -77.65 41.53 -26.12
CA ILE A 9 -78.82 42.10 -25.40
C ILE A 9 -78.35 42.85 -24.16
N GLU A 10 -78.43 44.18 -24.18
CA GLU A 10 -78.22 45.02 -22.99
C GLU A 10 -79.53 45.10 -22.19
N VAL A 11 -79.66 44.29 -21.14
CA VAL A 11 -80.74 44.45 -20.15
C VAL A 11 -80.17 45.20 -18.95
N GLY A 12 -80.58 46.45 -18.77
CA GLY A 12 -80.27 47.23 -17.57
C GLY A 12 -81.12 46.73 -16.39
N VAL A 13 -80.48 46.23 -15.32
CA VAL A 13 -81.20 45.90 -14.07
C VAL A 13 -80.50 46.59 -12.88
N PRO A 14 -81.25 47.32 -12.03
CA PRO A 14 -80.69 47.97 -10.85
C PRO A 14 -80.31 46.93 -9.77
N VAL A 15 -79.12 47.09 -9.20
CA VAL A 15 -78.45 46.25 -8.18
C VAL A 15 -79.11 46.26 -6.78
N SER A 16 -80.44 46.20 -6.66
CA SER A 16 -81.09 46.19 -5.33
C SER A 16 -82.36 45.37 -5.13
N ALA A 17 -82.75 44.48 -6.06
CA ALA A 17 -83.84 43.53 -5.82
C ALA A 17 -83.26 42.13 -5.51
N PRO A 18 -83.55 41.51 -4.35
CA PRO A 18 -82.95 40.24 -3.96
C PRO A 18 -83.48 39.01 -4.73
N ASN A 19 -84.53 39.14 -5.54
CA ASN A 19 -85.13 38.02 -6.27
C ASN A 19 -85.30 38.39 -7.74
N VAL A 20 -84.26 38.18 -8.55
CA VAL A 20 -84.35 38.31 -10.02
C VAL A 20 -84.63 36.92 -10.59
N LEU A 21 -85.88 36.68 -10.99
CA LEU A 21 -86.26 35.47 -11.71
C LEU A 21 -85.52 35.40 -13.05
N LEU A 22 -84.63 34.43 -13.21
CA LEU A 22 -83.84 34.22 -14.43
C LEU A 22 -84.66 33.57 -15.56
N GLY A 23 -85.73 32.85 -15.23
CA GLY A 23 -86.62 32.21 -16.19
C GLY A 23 -87.52 31.15 -15.54
N ARG A 24 -88.44 30.59 -16.35
CA ARG A 24 -89.37 29.52 -15.96
C ARG A 24 -89.13 28.30 -16.86
N LEU A 25 -88.97 27.13 -16.28
CA LEU A 25 -88.82 25.88 -17.02
C LEU A 25 -90.08 25.04 -16.89
N THR A 26 -90.64 24.62 -18.03
CA THR A 26 -91.79 23.71 -18.06
C THR A 26 -91.29 22.27 -18.07
N THR A 27 -91.63 21.50 -17.04
CA THR A 27 -91.33 20.06 -17.01
C THR A 27 -92.40 19.29 -17.78
N GLY A 28 -92.10 18.05 -18.21
CA GLY A 28 -92.94 17.24 -19.09
C GLY A 28 -94.36 16.93 -18.60
N ALA A 29 -94.72 17.30 -17.37
CA ALA A 29 -96.05 17.17 -16.79
C ALA A 29 -96.85 18.50 -16.75
N GLY A 30 -96.32 19.61 -17.28
CA GLY A 30 -96.99 20.91 -17.29
C GLY A 30 -96.85 21.72 -15.99
N GLU A 31 -96.11 21.23 -15.02
CA GLU A 31 -95.74 21.96 -13.80
C GLU A 31 -94.56 22.91 -14.10
N GLN A 32 -94.75 24.19 -13.79
CA GLN A 32 -93.74 25.25 -13.95
C GLN A 32 -92.91 25.33 -12.66
N GLU A 33 -91.62 25.08 -12.75
CA GLU A 33 -90.69 25.21 -11.62
C GLU A 33 -89.97 26.56 -11.71
N GLU A 34 -90.06 27.35 -10.65
CA GLU A 34 -89.44 28.68 -10.54
C GLU A 34 -87.97 28.54 -10.12
N ILE A 35 -87.03 29.13 -10.88
CA ILE A 35 -85.59 29.01 -10.61
C ILE A 35 -85.06 30.35 -10.08
N GLU A 36 -84.81 30.39 -8.78
CA GLU A 36 -84.20 31.51 -8.06
C GLU A 36 -82.65 31.53 -8.25
N PRO A 37 -82.00 32.70 -8.37
CA PRO A 37 -80.56 32.81 -8.56
C PRO A 37 -79.81 32.37 -7.29
N THR A 38 -79.15 31.22 -7.34
CA THR A 38 -78.20 30.81 -6.29
C THR A 38 -76.81 31.36 -6.62
N VAL A 39 -76.28 32.23 -5.75
CA VAL A 39 -74.89 32.70 -5.84
C VAL A 39 -73.97 31.54 -5.47
N LEU A 40 -73.21 31.00 -6.43
CA LEU A 40 -72.24 29.94 -6.17
C LEU A 40 -71.02 30.53 -5.44
N THR A 41 -71.04 30.51 -4.11
CA THR A 41 -69.87 30.81 -3.28
C THR A 41 -69.10 29.52 -2.96
N GLU A 42 -67.90 29.40 -3.54
CA GLU A 42 -66.80 28.47 -3.21
C GLU A 42 -67.01 26.94 -3.23
N GLU A 43 -66.24 26.32 -4.13
CA GLU A 43 -65.44 25.09 -3.96
C GLU A 43 -66.09 23.90 -3.23
N THR A 44 -67.24 23.45 -3.70
CA THR A 44 -67.59 22.02 -3.59
C THR A 44 -68.11 21.55 -4.94
N ALA A 45 -67.51 20.50 -5.48
CA ALA A 45 -67.97 19.90 -6.73
C ALA A 45 -69.41 19.39 -6.54
N PRO A 46 -70.34 19.67 -7.47
CA PRO A 46 -71.72 19.25 -7.37
C PRO A 46 -71.81 17.71 -7.26
N ALA A 47 -72.68 17.21 -6.39
CA ALA A 47 -72.93 15.79 -6.24
C ALA A 47 -73.72 15.25 -7.44
N ALA A 48 -73.67 13.93 -7.66
CA ALA A 48 -74.49 13.30 -8.70
C ALA A 48 -75.99 13.52 -8.40
N GLY A 49 -76.68 14.22 -9.30
CA GLY A 49 -78.07 14.64 -9.14
C GLY A 49 -78.26 16.13 -8.80
N ASP A 50 -77.19 16.91 -8.60
CA ASP A 50 -77.26 18.36 -8.51
C ASP A 50 -77.53 18.98 -9.89
N PHE A 51 -78.30 20.08 -9.93
CA PHE A 51 -78.67 20.78 -11.16
C PHE A 51 -78.04 22.18 -11.22
N LEU A 52 -77.25 22.48 -12.26
CA LEU A 52 -76.94 23.87 -12.63
C LEU A 52 -77.83 24.29 -13.81
N PRO A 53 -78.52 25.43 -13.71
CA PRO A 53 -79.14 26.06 -14.86
C PRO A 53 -78.07 26.67 -15.76
N ILE A 54 -78.01 26.25 -17.03
CA ILE A 54 -77.12 26.84 -18.04
C ILE A 54 -77.99 27.41 -19.18
N TRP A 55 -77.69 28.64 -19.61
CA TRP A 55 -78.33 29.25 -20.76
C TRP A 55 -77.64 28.78 -22.04
N THR A 56 -78.32 27.97 -22.85
CA THR A 56 -77.86 27.62 -24.19
C THR A 56 -78.49 28.56 -25.23
N GLY A 57 -77.91 28.67 -26.42
CA GLY A 57 -78.35 29.64 -27.45
C GLY A 57 -79.81 29.49 -27.91
N ASP A 58 -80.48 28.43 -27.47
CA ASP A 58 -81.86 28.02 -27.74
C ASP A 58 -82.77 28.00 -26.50
N GLY A 59 -82.28 28.39 -25.31
CA GLY A 59 -83.10 28.54 -24.09
C GLY A 59 -82.40 28.10 -22.80
N LEU A 60 -83.11 28.21 -21.66
CA LEU A 60 -82.63 27.74 -20.36
C LEU A 60 -82.77 26.20 -20.29
N ARG A 61 -81.67 25.47 -20.08
CA ARG A 61 -81.67 24.00 -19.98
C ARG A 61 -81.12 23.56 -18.62
N LYS A 62 -81.71 22.49 -18.05
CA LYS A 62 -81.13 21.76 -16.91
C LYS A 62 -80.08 20.80 -17.48
N VAL A 63 -78.82 20.96 -17.07
CA VAL A 63 -77.77 19.96 -17.33
C VAL A 63 -77.69 19.08 -16.09
N ASP A 64 -77.94 17.78 -16.26
CA ASP A 64 -77.77 16.79 -15.21
C ASP A 64 -76.28 16.41 -15.17
N PHE A 65 -75.59 16.70 -14.05
CA PHE A 65 -74.16 16.39 -13.93
C PHE A 65 -73.89 14.89 -13.72
N SER A 66 -74.92 14.04 -13.67
CA SER A 66 -74.75 12.58 -13.67
C SER A 66 -74.00 12.05 -14.90
N GLU A 67 -74.03 12.78 -16.03
CA GLU A 67 -73.24 12.45 -17.23
C GLU A 67 -71.78 12.94 -17.16
N PHE A 68 -71.50 13.91 -16.28
CA PHE A 68 -70.17 14.43 -15.99
C PHE A 68 -69.59 13.81 -14.72
N GLY A 69 -69.89 12.54 -14.48
CA GLY A 69 -69.29 11.77 -13.39
C GLY A 69 -67.77 11.91 -13.45
N GLY A 70 -67.22 12.65 -12.49
CA GLY A 70 -65.80 12.73 -12.20
C GLY A 70 -65.29 11.39 -11.69
N GLY A 71 -65.24 10.39 -12.58
CA GLY A 71 -64.46 9.19 -12.36
C GLY A 71 -62.99 9.60 -12.42
N GLY A 72 -62.27 9.51 -11.31
CA GLY A 72 -60.82 9.55 -11.36
C GLY A 72 -60.38 8.59 -12.47
N GLY A 73 -59.79 9.12 -13.54
CA GLY A 73 -59.61 8.39 -14.79
C GLY A 73 -58.71 7.17 -14.61
N SER A 74 -59.28 6.04 -14.22
CA SER A 74 -58.72 4.72 -14.43
C SER A 74 -58.92 4.42 -15.90
N GLY A 75 -57.99 4.85 -16.75
CA GLY A 75 -57.98 4.43 -18.14
C GLY A 75 -57.94 2.91 -18.20
N THR A 76 -58.95 2.27 -18.77
CA THR A 76 -58.94 0.82 -18.99
C THR A 76 -57.97 0.50 -20.12
N VAL A 77 -56.93 -0.29 -19.85
CA VAL A 77 -56.10 -0.88 -20.91
C VAL A 77 -56.99 -1.83 -21.71
N THR A 78 -57.30 -1.47 -22.96
CA THR A 78 -58.16 -2.27 -23.84
C THR A 78 -57.37 -3.36 -24.60
N SER A 79 -56.05 -3.21 -24.68
CA SER A 79 -55.15 -4.23 -25.22
C SER A 79 -53.73 -4.00 -24.74
N ALA A 80 -52.99 -5.07 -24.46
CA ALA A 80 -51.56 -5.05 -24.18
C ALA A 80 -50.89 -6.18 -24.98
N SER A 81 -49.72 -5.92 -25.53
CA SER A 81 -48.93 -6.90 -26.27
C SER A 81 -47.46 -6.83 -25.87
N VAL A 82 -46.81 -7.99 -25.87
CA VAL A 82 -45.35 -8.07 -25.81
C VAL A 82 -44.87 -8.35 -27.22
N VAL A 83 -44.14 -7.40 -27.80
CA VAL A 83 -43.50 -7.61 -29.10
C VAL A 83 -42.19 -8.37 -28.85
N THR A 84 -42.01 -9.52 -29.49
CA THR A 84 -40.82 -10.39 -29.37
C THR A 84 -39.56 -9.83 -30.05
N ALA A 85 -39.46 -8.51 -30.15
CA ALA A 85 -38.28 -7.80 -30.64
C ALA A 85 -37.56 -7.18 -29.44
N ASN A 86 -36.23 -7.09 -29.51
CA ASN A 86 -35.37 -6.41 -28.53
C ASN A 86 -34.95 -7.25 -27.29
N GLY A 87 -34.86 -8.58 -27.45
CA GLY A 87 -34.18 -9.48 -26.51
C GLY A 87 -35.01 -9.98 -25.32
N LEU A 88 -36.25 -9.51 -25.21
CA LEU A 88 -37.29 -10.08 -24.35
C LEU A 88 -38.36 -10.74 -25.24
N ALA A 89 -38.76 -11.94 -24.85
CA ALA A 89 -39.91 -12.65 -25.38
C ALA A 89 -40.98 -12.75 -24.29
N GLY A 90 -42.26 -12.81 -24.64
CA GLY A 90 -43.28 -12.90 -23.61
C GLY A 90 -44.67 -13.10 -24.15
N THR A 91 -45.61 -13.27 -23.23
CA THR A 91 -47.04 -13.43 -23.52
C THR A 91 -47.85 -12.56 -22.58
N VAL A 92 -49.06 -12.21 -23.02
CA VAL A 92 -50.09 -11.57 -22.20
C VAL A 92 -51.23 -12.55 -22.11
N ALA A 93 -51.45 -13.15 -20.94
CA ALA A 93 -52.39 -14.26 -20.79
C ALA A 93 -53.86 -13.82 -20.97
N THR A 94 -54.20 -12.57 -20.62
CA THR A 94 -55.52 -11.96 -20.87
C THR A 94 -55.40 -10.43 -20.87
N ALA A 95 -55.58 -9.78 -22.02
CA ALA A 95 -55.42 -8.33 -22.19
C ALA A 95 -56.64 -7.55 -21.66
N THR A 96 -56.94 -7.72 -20.38
CA THR A 96 -58.02 -7.02 -19.67
C THR A 96 -57.50 -5.73 -19.04
N THR A 97 -58.31 -5.10 -18.18
CA THR A 97 -57.97 -3.91 -17.40
C THR A 97 -56.80 -4.13 -16.41
N THR A 98 -56.31 -5.37 -16.24
CA THR A 98 -55.10 -5.67 -15.46
C THR A 98 -54.32 -6.83 -16.11
N PRO A 99 -53.58 -6.57 -17.22
CA PRO A 99 -52.93 -7.62 -17.97
C PRO A 99 -51.72 -8.19 -17.20
N ALA A 100 -51.71 -9.50 -16.96
CA ALA A 100 -50.53 -10.20 -16.47
C ALA A 100 -49.55 -10.43 -17.63
N ILE A 101 -48.37 -9.83 -17.55
CA ILE A 101 -47.34 -9.90 -18.59
C ILE A 101 -46.19 -10.78 -18.08
N THR A 102 -45.91 -11.86 -18.80
CA THR A 102 -44.74 -12.72 -18.52
C THR A 102 -43.65 -12.43 -19.54
N LEU A 103 -42.45 -12.12 -19.07
CA LEU A 103 -41.26 -11.82 -19.88
C LEU A 103 -40.18 -12.88 -19.64
N SER A 104 -39.50 -13.27 -20.71
CA SER A 104 -38.46 -14.29 -20.75
C SER A 104 -37.31 -13.82 -21.65
N THR A 105 -36.11 -14.34 -21.42
CA THR A 105 -34.94 -14.06 -22.25
C THR A 105 -34.16 -15.34 -22.49
N THR A 106 -33.53 -15.47 -23.64
CA THR A 106 -32.63 -16.58 -23.97
C THR A 106 -31.20 -16.33 -23.50
N VAL A 107 -30.91 -15.15 -22.96
CA VAL A 107 -29.59 -14.80 -22.44
C VAL A 107 -29.30 -15.59 -21.17
N THR A 108 -28.23 -16.37 -21.19
CA THR A 108 -27.65 -17.01 -20.01
C THR A 108 -26.51 -16.14 -19.47
N GLY A 109 -26.54 -15.77 -18.19
CA GLY A 109 -25.53 -14.92 -17.56
C GLY A 109 -26.01 -13.48 -17.33
N ILE A 110 -25.17 -12.48 -17.64
CA ILE A 110 -25.46 -11.08 -17.35
C ILE A 110 -26.16 -10.44 -18.55
N LEU A 111 -27.26 -9.71 -18.30
CA LEU A 111 -27.96 -8.90 -19.30
C LEU A 111 -27.40 -7.48 -19.29
N LYS A 112 -27.26 -6.87 -20.47
CA LYS A 112 -26.94 -5.44 -20.65
C LYS A 112 -28.05 -4.74 -21.43
N GLY A 113 -28.24 -3.45 -21.18
CA GLY A 113 -28.90 -2.58 -22.15
C GLY A 113 -27.93 -2.20 -23.27
N ASN A 114 -28.33 -2.34 -24.54
CA ASN A 114 -27.51 -1.93 -25.69
C ASN A 114 -28.03 -0.65 -26.37
N GLY A 115 -28.84 0.13 -25.66
CA GLY A 115 -29.45 1.38 -26.13
C GLY A 115 -30.81 1.22 -26.82
N THR A 116 -31.09 0.06 -27.43
CA THR A 116 -32.38 -0.22 -28.11
C THR A 116 -33.05 -1.51 -27.65
N ALA A 117 -32.30 -2.37 -26.98
CA ALA A 117 -32.70 -3.70 -26.56
C ALA A 117 -31.94 -4.16 -25.31
N ILE A 118 -32.32 -5.33 -24.83
CA ILE A 118 -31.51 -6.10 -23.88
C ILE A 118 -30.73 -7.17 -24.66
N SER A 119 -29.47 -7.38 -24.30
CA SER A 119 -28.61 -8.42 -24.90
C SER A 119 -27.63 -9.01 -23.89
N ALA A 120 -26.97 -10.12 -24.25
CA ALA A 120 -25.98 -10.77 -23.37
C ALA A 120 -24.72 -9.90 -23.20
N ALA A 121 -24.26 -9.70 -21.96
CA ALA A 121 -22.96 -9.09 -21.63
C ALA A 121 -21.81 -9.75 -22.40
N ALA A 122 -21.01 -8.97 -23.12
CA ALA A 122 -19.70 -9.39 -23.61
C ALA A 122 -18.61 -8.87 -22.66
N ASN A 123 -17.39 -9.40 -22.79
CA ASN A 123 -16.27 -9.02 -21.91
C ASN A 123 -15.97 -7.51 -21.93
N SER A 124 -16.21 -6.82 -23.04
CA SER A 124 -16.03 -5.38 -23.17
C SER A 124 -17.07 -4.54 -22.43
N ASP A 125 -18.23 -5.12 -22.11
CA ASP A 125 -19.33 -4.42 -21.41
C ASP A 125 -19.18 -4.49 -19.89
N LEU A 126 -18.36 -5.43 -19.42
CA LEU A 126 -18.02 -5.54 -18.01
C LEU A 126 -16.84 -4.62 -17.73
N PRO A 127 -16.95 -3.71 -16.75
CA PRO A 127 -15.79 -2.96 -16.29
C PRO A 127 -14.68 -3.95 -15.90
N VAL A 128 -13.51 -3.83 -16.53
CA VAL A 128 -12.33 -4.58 -16.08
C VAL A 128 -11.95 -4.01 -14.72
N MET A 129 -11.71 -4.88 -13.75
CA MET A 129 -11.24 -4.42 -12.45
C MET A 129 -9.96 -3.60 -12.62
N SER A 130 -9.90 -2.46 -11.95
CA SER A 130 -8.71 -1.62 -11.85
C SER A 130 -8.50 -1.21 -10.41
N ALA A 131 -7.46 -0.45 -10.12
CA ALA A 131 -7.18 0.03 -8.77
C ALA A 131 -8.33 0.90 -8.18
N THR A 132 -9.19 1.45 -9.03
CA THR A 132 -10.23 2.42 -8.64
C THR A 132 -11.65 1.98 -9.01
N VAL A 133 -11.81 0.89 -9.76
CA VAL A 133 -13.11 0.41 -10.26
C VAL A 133 -13.25 -1.07 -9.95
N GLY A 134 -14.25 -1.42 -9.13
CA GLY A 134 -14.68 -2.81 -8.97
C GLY A 134 -15.27 -3.34 -10.28
N GLY A 135 -14.95 -4.57 -10.66
CA GLY A 135 -15.27 -5.08 -11.99
C GLY A 135 -15.14 -6.60 -12.11
N ALA A 136 -15.30 -7.10 -13.34
CA ALA A 136 -15.05 -8.49 -13.64
C ALA A 136 -13.54 -8.79 -13.58
N VAL A 137 -13.20 -9.92 -12.98
CA VAL A 137 -11.84 -10.45 -12.95
C VAL A 137 -11.49 -10.97 -14.35
N PRO A 138 -10.33 -10.60 -14.94
CA PRO A 138 -9.89 -11.20 -16.18
C PRO A 138 -9.72 -12.71 -16.05
N THR A 139 -9.96 -13.46 -17.14
CA THR A 139 -9.81 -14.91 -17.15
C THR A 139 -8.45 -15.33 -16.59
N PRO A 140 -8.39 -16.13 -15.50
CA PRO A 140 -7.13 -16.55 -14.94
C PRO A 140 -6.29 -17.33 -15.97
N PRO A 141 -4.96 -17.11 -16.02
CA PRO A 141 -4.08 -17.74 -17.01
C PRO A 141 -3.84 -19.24 -16.78
N ASN A 142 -4.56 -19.85 -15.84
CA ASN A 142 -4.37 -21.24 -15.39
C ASN A 142 -2.91 -21.55 -15.02
N ASN A 143 -2.25 -20.59 -14.35
CA ASN A 143 -0.88 -20.69 -13.89
C ASN A 143 -0.86 -20.59 -12.35
N THR A 144 -0.21 -21.53 -11.68
CA THR A 144 -0.11 -21.59 -10.21
C THR A 144 0.92 -20.62 -9.63
N THR A 145 1.70 -19.94 -10.46
CA THR A 145 2.80 -19.04 -10.03
C THR A 145 2.47 -17.56 -10.17
N THR A 146 1.23 -17.20 -10.54
CA THR A 146 0.81 -15.81 -10.69
C THR A 146 -0.39 -15.47 -9.82
N PHE A 147 -0.49 -14.22 -9.41
CA PHE A 147 -1.61 -13.65 -8.64
C PHE A 147 -2.15 -12.42 -9.35
N LEU A 148 -3.42 -12.09 -9.10
CA LEU A 148 -4.07 -10.90 -9.64
C LEU A 148 -3.71 -9.68 -8.78
N ARG A 149 -3.16 -8.64 -9.40
CA ARG A 149 -2.81 -7.38 -8.73
C ARG A 149 -4.03 -6.46 -8.64
N GLY A 150 -3.94 -5.46 -7.76
CA GLY A 150 -4.96 -4.43 -7.61
C GLY A 150 -5.18 -3.58 -8.86
N ASP A 151 -4.24 -3.56 -9.81
CA ASP A 151 -4.38 -2.91 -11.11
C ASP A 151 -5.09 -3.78 -12.17
N GLY A 152 -5.57 -4.97 -11.79
CA GLY A 152 -6.28 -5.88 -12.69
C GLY A 152 -5.38 -6.75 -13.57
N THR A 153 -4.06 -6.74 -13.37
CA THR A 153 -3.12 -7.58 -14.14
C THR A 153 -2.61 -8.76 -13.33
N PHE A 154 -2.33 -9.90 -13.98
CA PHE A 154 -1.66 -11.02 -13.34
C PHE A 154 -0.15 -10.80 -13.29
N ALA A 155 0.47 -11.03 -12.13
CA ALA A 155 1.91 -10.94 -11.94
C ALA A 155 2.43 -12.18 -11.20
N THR A 156 3.69 -12.54 -11.43
CA THR A 156 4.40 -13.44 -10.52
C THR A 156 4.65 -12.72 -9.20
N PRO A 157 4.51 -13.36 -8.02
CA PRO A 157 4.98 -12.79 -6.77
C PRO A 157 6.40 -12.25 -6.95
N ALA A 158 6.66 -11.02 -6.50
CA ALA A 158 8.03 -10.58 -6.33
C ALA A 158 8.71 -11.66 -5.48
N GLY A 159 9.76 -12.30 -6.01
CA GLY A 159 10.31 -13.53 -5.45
C GLY A 159 10.49 -13.42 -3.94
N GLY A 160 9.63 -14.09 -3.17
CA GLY A 160 9.62 -14.03 -1.70
C GLY A 160 10.76 -14.83 -1.07
N GLY A 161 11.57 -15.50 -1.87
CA GLY A 161 12.90 -15.96 -1.49
C GLY A 161 13.87 -15.30 -2.45
N GLY A 162 14.70 -14.38 -1.96
CA GLY A 162 15.84 -13.91 -2.71
C GLY A 162 16.61 -15.16 -3.14
N SER A 163 16.59 -15.46 -4.44
CA SER A 163 17.50 -16.47 -4.94
C SER A 163 18.89 -15.95 -4.58
N VAL A 164 19.66 -16.71 -3.81
CA VAL A 164 21.04 -16.35 -3.45
C VAL A 164 21.83 -15.97 -4.71
N ALA A 165 21.49 -16.58 -5.85
CA ALA A 165 22.08 -16.29 -7.16
C ALA A 165 21.71 -14.91 -7.76
N THR A 166 20.61 -14.28 -7.31
CA THR A 166 20.18 -12.94 -7.76
C THR A 166 20.35 -11.88 -6.68
N ASP A 167 20.78 -12.26 -5.48
CA ASP A 167 21.08 -11.31 -4.43
C ASP A 167 22.36 -10.55 -4.79
N THR A 168 22.25 -9.22 -4.80
CA THR A 168 23.34 -8.31 -5.15
C THR A 168 24.57 -8.42 -4.24
N ILE A 169 24.45 -9.04 -3.05
CA ILE A 169 25.60 -9.28 -2.18
C ILE A 169 26.54 -10.38 -2.72
N PHE A 170 26.04 -11.25 -3.61
CA PHE A 170 26.82 -12.30 -4.29
C PHE A 170 26.96 -11.94 -5.78
N ASP A 171 27.78 -10.93 -6.10
CA ASP A 171 27.91 -10.41 -7.47
C ASP A 171 29.10 -10.97 -8.26
N ALA A 172 30.08 -11.52 -7.57
CA ALA A 172 31.32 -12.06 -8.12
C ALA A 172 31.73 -13.37 -7.46
N LYS A 173 32.67 -14.07 -8.12
CA LYS A 173 33.21 -15.32 -7.61
C LYS A 173 33.96 -15.10 -6.30
N GLY A 174 33.61 -15.89 -5.29
CA GLY A 174 34.30 -15.90 -3.99
C GLY A 174 33.88 -14.76 -3.07
N ASP A 175 32.80 -14.06 -3.37
CA ASP A 175 32.17 -13.15 -2.44
C ASP A 175 31.66 -13.90 -1.21
N LEU A 176 31.90 -13.32 -0.05
CA LEU A 176 31.41 -13.79 1.24
C LEU A 176 30.45 -12.73 1.81
N PRO A 177 29.16 -13.06 2.04
CA PRO A 177 28.28 -12.21 2.82
C PRO A 177 28.70 -12.31 4.29
N VAL A 178 28.95 -11.17 4.92
CA VAL A 178 29.35 -11.10 6.32
C VAL A 178 28.32 -10.26 7.06
N GLY A 179 27.75 -10.80 8.13
CA GLY A 179 26.88 -10.04 9.03
C GLY A 179 27.70 -8.97 9.75
N THR A 180 27.28 -7.71 9.67
CA THR A 180 28.00 -6.57 10.25
C THR A 180 27.22 -5.90 11.39
N ALA A 181 25.90 -6.11 11.46
CA ALA A 181 25.02 -5.69 12.55
C ALA A 181 23.72 -6.51 12.53
N ALA A 182 22.76 -6.18 13.40
CA ALA A 182 21.42 -6.73 13.33
C ALA A 182 20.81 -6.50 11.94
N ASP A 183 20.35 -7.58 11.30
CA ASP A 183 19.72 -7.59 9.98
C ASP A 183 20.50 -6.84 8.88
N THR A 184 21.83 -6.74 9.04
CA THR A 184 22.73 -6.01 8.13
C THR A 184 23.87 -6.92 7.71
N ALA A 185 24.11 -7.00 6.40
CA ALA A 185 25.23 -7.73 5.83
C ALA A 185 26.03 -6.83 4.89
N ALA A 186 27.32 -7.11 4.78
CA ALA A 186 28.21 -6.50 3.81
C ALA A 186 28.95 -7.60 3.04
N LYS A 187 29.31 -7.29 1.80
CA LYS A 187 30.13 -8.18 0.95
C LYS A 187 31.60 -8.04 1.33
N LEU A 188 32.25 -9.17 1.61
CA LEU A 188 33.70 -9.30 1.64
C LEU A 188 34.15 -10.07 0.39
N THR A 189 34.79 -9.37 -0.54
CA THR A 189 35.28 -9.96 -1.79
C THR A 189 36.41 -10.94 -1.53
N VAL A 190 36.61 -11.92 -2.42
CA VAL A 190 37.68 -12.91 -2.31
C VAL A 190 39.07 -12.29 -2.08
N GLY A 191 39.84 -12.91 -1.19
CA GLY A 191 41.22 -12.53 -0.91
C GLY A 191 42.21 -12.96 -2.01
N ALA A 192 43.42 -12.41 -1.97
CA ALA A 192 44.51 -12.87 -2.83
C ALA A 192 44.94 -14.31 -2.49
N ASN A 193 45.55 -15.01 -3.45
CA ASN A 193 46.10 -16.34 -3.23
C ASN A 193 47.05 -16.38 -2.02
N GLY A 194 46.95 -17.46 -1.23
CA GLY A 194 47.77 -17.64 -0.04
C GLY A 194 47.35 -16.77 1.15
N THR A 195 46.12 -16.28 1.16
CA THR A 195 45.53 -15.64 2.34
C THR A 195 44.44 -16.52 2.93
N VAL A 196 44.20 -16.38 4.23
CA VAL A 196 43.12 -17.04 4.96
C VAL A 196 42.27 -15.98 5.65
N LEU A 197 41.00 -16.31 5.84
CA LEU A 197 40.08 -15.46 6.59
C LEU A 197 40.49 -15.45 8.06
N THR A 198 40.68 -14.27 8.62
CA THR A 198 41.09 -14.03 10.00
C THR A 198 40.17 -12.99 10.60
N ALA A 199 39.83 -13.13 11.88
CA ALA A 199 39.09 -12.09 12.58
C ALA A 199 39.93 -10.80 12.70
N ASP A 200 39.29 -9.67 12.46
CA ASP A 200 39.86 -8.35 12.69
C ASP A 200 38.75 -7.37 13.02
N SER A 201 38.55 -7.11 14.31
CA SER A 201 37.49 -6.24 14.82
C SER A 201 37.65 -4.77 14.43
N THR A 202 38.77 -4.38 13.81
CA THR A 202 38.97 -3.02 13.29
C THR A 202 38.41 -2.83 11.89
N GLN A 203 38.13 -3.92 11.17
CA GLN A 203 37.53 -3.90 9.84
C GLN A 203 36.01 -3.77 9.92
N SER A 204 35.39 -3.14 8.91
CA SER A 204 33.93 -2.95 8.85
C SER A 204 33.14 -4.27 8.84
N THR A 205 33.72 -5.34 8.30
CA THR A 205 33.15 -6.70 8.31
C THR A 205 33.55 -7.51 9.53
N GLY A 206 34.44 -7.00 10.38
CA GLY A 206 35.06 -7.76 11.48
C GLY A 206 36.03 -8.86 11.02
N LEU A 207 36.31 -8.95 9.71
CA LEU A 207 37.10 -10.01 9.08
C LEU A 207 38.10 -9.41 8.09
N LYS A 208 39.25 -10.05 7.94
CA LYS A 208 40.23 -9.75 6.90
C LYS A 208 40.81 -11.01 6.28
N TYR A 209 41.42 -10.85 5.11
CA TYR A 209 42.31 -11.86 4.56
C TYR A 209 43.75 -11.57 5.00
N SER A 210 44.39 -12.54 5.66
CA SER A 210 45.77 -12.42 6.15
C SER A 210 46.62 -13.59 5.67
N LYS A 211 47.95 -13.40 5.59
CA LYS A 211 48.91 -14.48 5.29
C LYS A 211 49.36 -15.13 6.59
N PRO A 212 48.93 -16.37 6.91
CA PRO A 212 49.18 -16.94 8.25
C PRO A 212 50.62 -17.44 8.45
N TRP A 213 51.41 -17.52 7.38
CA TRP A 213 52.82 -17.95 7.41
C TRP A 213 53.81 -16.80 7.19
N VAL A 214 53.37 -15.55 7.26
CA VAL A 214 54.25 -14.38 7.19
C VAL A 214 54.23 -13.71 8.55
N GLN A 215 55.40 -13.66 9.19
CA GLN A 215 55.59 -12.82 10.37
C GLN A 215 55.68 -11.36 9.91
N GLU A 216 54.75 -10.52 10.36
CA GLU A 216 54.81 -9.09 10.11
C GLU A 216 55.92 -8.43 10.94
N THR A 217 56.52 -7.36 10.39
CA THR A 217 57.55 -6.59 11.08
C THR A 217 56.96 -5.29 11.62
N ASN A 218 57.21 -4.99 12.88
CA ASN A 218 56.99 -3.68 13.48
C ASN A 218 58.34 -2.95 13.63
N ALA A 219 58.62 -1.99 12.75
CA ALA A 219 59.88 -1.26 12.78
C ALA A 219 59.83 -0.09 13.78
N GLN A 220 60.70 -0.14 14.79
CA GLN A 220 60.82 0.87 15.84
C GLN A 220 62.18 1.56 15.76
N THR A 221 62.18 2.90 15.79
CA THR A 221 63.40 3.72 15.67
C THR A 221 63.64 4.62 16.89
N GLY A 222 62.73 4.62 17.87
CA GLY A 222 62.86 5.41 19.08
C GLY A 222 63.94 4.89 20.04
N THR A 223 64.32 5.72 21.01
CA THR A 223 65.15 5.31 22.16
C THR A 223 64.33 4.63 23.27
N THR A 224 63.01 4.63 23.13
CA THR A 224 62.09 3.91 24.00
C THR A 224 60.97 3.30 23.16
N TYR A 225 60.50 2.12 23.57
CA TYR A 225 59.31 1.50 23.01
C TYR A 225 58.61 0.69 24.09
N THR A 226 57.30 0.86 24.25
CA THR A 226 56.49 0.00 25.13
C THR A 226 55.65 -0.90 24.25
N LEU A 227 55.74 -2.22 24.48
CA LEU A 227 54.98 -3.20 23.69
C LEU A 227 53.48 -2.94 23.79
N VAL A 228 52.76 -3.18 22.70
CA VAL A 228 51.30 -3.07 22.59
C VAL A 228 50.71 -4.37 22.06
N LEU A 229 49.39 -4.58 22.21
CA LEU A 229 48.72 -5.79 21.71
C LEU A 229 48.99 -6.06 20.22
N ALA A 230 49.19 -5.01 19.42
CA ALA A 230 49.48 -5.12 18.00
C ALA A 230 50.86 -5.71 17.67
N ASP A 231 51.74 -5.94 18.66
CA ASP A 231 53.05 -6.59 18.49
C ASP A 231 52.99 -8.11 18.58
N GLU A 232 51.87 -8.68 19.02
CA GLU A 232 51.72 -10.12 19.17
C GLU A 232 52.04 -10.87 17.87
N GLY A 233 52.94 -11.85 17.97
CA GLY A 233 53.38 -12.68 16.86
C GLY A 233 54.33 -12.00 15.86
N LYS A 234 54.64 -10.71 16.04
CA LYS A 234 55.47 -9.92 15.11
C LYS A 234 56.95 -9.97 15.44
N LEU A 235 57.76 -9.58 14.45
CA LEU A 235 59.16 -9.19 14.65
C LEU A 235 59.22 -7.67 14.92
N VAL A 236 59.57 -7.27 16.13
CA VAL A 236 59.86 -5.87 16.46
C VAL A 236 61.34 -5.59 16.20
N THR A 237 61.65 -4.75 15.21
CA THR A 237 63.03 -4.34 14.93
C THR A 237 63.32 -3.02 15.62
N LEU A 238 64.50 -2.91 16.25
CA LEU A 238 64.90 -1.77 17.08
C LEU A 238 66.13 -1.11 16.44
N SER A 239 65.93 0.05 15.81
CA SER A 239 66.90 0.72 14.96
C SER A 239 67.20 2.14 15.45
N ASN A 240 68.07 2.28 16.44
CA ASN A 240 68.61 3.55 16.90
C ASN A 240 70.11 3.42 17.15
N ALA A 241 70.87 4.52 17.00
CA ALA A 241 72.30 4.56 17.32
C ALA A 241 72.56 4.74 18.83
N SER A 242 71.63 5.37 19.55
CA SER A 242 71.60 5.48 21.00
C SER A 242 70.89 4.29 21.65
N ALA A 243 71.18 4.04 22.93
CA ALA A 243 70.56 2.96 23.68
C ALA A 243 69.03 3.01 23.62
N ILE A 244 68.41 1.82 23.54
CA ILE A 244 66.96 1.66 23.41
C ILE A 244 66.45 0.88 24.62
N THR A 245 65.43 1.44 25.28
CA THR A 245 64.69 0.75 26.34
C THR A 245 63.38 0.20 25.78
N LEU A 246 63.28 -1.13 25.66
CA LEU A 246 62.04 -1.81 25.26
C LEU A 246 61.31 -2.30 26.51
N THR A 247 60.16 -1.71 26.83
CA THR A 247 59.40 -2.02 28.04
C THR A 247 58.34 -3.08 27.78
N VAL A 248 58.34 -4.14 28.59
CA VAL A 248 57.22 -5.06 28.71
C VAL A 248 56.18 -4.44 29.66
N PRO A 249 54.98 -4.06 29.20
CA PRO A 249 53.96 -3.42 30.04
C PRO A 249 53.34 -4.40 31.04
N PRO A 250 52.79 -3.90 32.17
CA PRO A 250 51.97 -4.73 33.06
C PRO A 250 50.69 -5.21 32.37
N ASN A 251 50.24 -6.40 32.73
CA ASN A 251 49.03 -7.03 32.21
C ASN A 251 47.77 -6.18 32.44
N SER A 252 47.76 -5.36 33.50
CA SER A 252 46.66 -4.44 33.80
C SER A 252 46.51 -3.29 32.80
N SER A 253 47.55 -3.00 32.00
CA SER A 253 47.54 -1.95 30.98
C SER A 253 47.44 -2.54 29.57
N VAL A 254 48.22 -3.60 29.30
CA VAL A 254 48.26 -4.29 28.01
C VAL A 254 48.20 -5.80 28.27
N ALA A 255 46.98 -6.34 28.21
CA ALA A 255 46.70 -7.72 28.56
C ALA A 255 46.99 -8.67 27.39
N PHE A 256 48.27 -8.96 27.12
CA PHE A 256 48.63 -10.06 26.21
C PHE A 256 48.12 -11.41 26.73
N ASP A 257 47.77 -12.34 25.86
CA ASP A 257 47.39 -13.68 26.29
C ASP A 257 48.61 -14.50 26.77
N VAL A 258 48.40 -15.42 27.72
CA VAL A 258 49.48 -16.34 28.11
C VAL A 258 49.79 -17.25 26.93
N GLY A 259 51.07 -17.31 26.54
CA GLY A 259 51.51 -17.99 25.32
C GLY A 259 51.80 -17.05 24.14
N THR A 260 51.51 -15.74 24.25
CA THR A 260 51.99 -14.77 23.26
C THR A 260 53.50 -14.86 23.10
N TYR A 261 53.97 -14.82 21.85
CA TYR A 261 55.38 -14.65 21.51
C TYR A 261 55.57 -13.35 20.72
N ILE A 262 56.71 -12.69 20.93
CA ILE A 262 57.11 -11.49 20.19
C ILE A 262 58.60 -11.66 19.91
N ASP A 263 58.97 -11.67 18.64
CA ASP A 263 60.36 -11.72 18.23
C ASP A 263 60.92 -10.30 18.18
N LEU A 264 62.17 -10.16 18.55
CA LEU A 264 62.84 -8.89 18.70
C LEU A 264 64.19 -8.95 17.97
N ALA A 265 64.57 -7.87 17.32
CA ALA A 265 65.90 -7.76 16.71
C ALA A 265 66.51 -6.37 16.92
N GLN A 266 67.71 -6.32 17.49
CA GLN A 266 68.52 -5.11 17.54
C GLN A 266 69.17 -4.91 16.17
N ILE A 267 68.65 -4.00 15.33
CA ILE A 267 69.26 -3.70 14.03
C ILE A 267 70.07 -2.40 14.04
N GLY A 268 69.83 -1.54 15.03
CA GLY A 268 70.64 -0.36 15.33
C GLY A 268 71.89 -0.66 16.15
N ALA A 269 72.85 0.26 16.15
CA ALA A 269 74.08 0.15 16.95
C ALA A 269 73.85 0.38 18.45
N GLY A 270 72.76 1.05 18.81
CA GLY A 270 72.38 1.32 20.19
C GLY A 270 72.00 0.05 20.95
N GLN A 271 72.53 -0.08 22.17
CA GLN A 271 72.26 -1.21 23.03
C GLN A 271 70.75 -1.32 23.34
N VAL A 272 70.12 -2.43 22.96
CA VAL A 272 68.75 -2.75 23.36
C VAL A 272 68.76 -3.39 24.73
N THR A 273 67.93 -2.86 25.64
CA THR A 273 67.65 -3.44 26.96
C THR A 273 66.15 -3.65 27.11
N VAL A 274 65.76 -4.86 27.48
CA VAL A 274 64.37 -5.16 27.87
C VAL A 274 64.14 -4.69 29.30
N ALA A 275 63.21 -3.78 29.49
CA ALA A 275 62.81 -3.26 30.78
C ALA A 275 61.51 -3.92 31.26
N GLN A 276 61.46 -4.19 32.55
CA GLN A 276 60.27 -4.68 33.25
C GLN A 276 59.37 -3.50 33.61
N GLY A 277 58.11 -3.51 33.14
CA GLY A 277 57.08 -2.64 33.68
C GLY A 277 56.79 -2.93 35.16
N SER A 278 55.98 -2.09 35.80
CA SER A 278 55.63 -2.27 37.22
C SER A 278 54.99 -3.65 37.46
N GLY A 279 55.57 -4.44 38.37
CA GLY A 279 55.08 -5.79 38.69
C GLY A 279 55.42 -6.89 37.67
N VAL A 280 56.02 -6.54 36.54
CA VAL A 280 56.42 -7.51 35.51
C VAL A 280 57.72 -8.20 35.90
N THR A 281 57.78 -9.52 35.72
CA THR A 281 58.99 -10.34 35.82
C THR A 281 59.40 -10.84 34.44
N VAL A 282 60.62 -10.51 34.00
CA VAL A 282 61.22 -11.07 32.77
C VAL A 282 62.39 -11.95 33.18
N ASN A 283 62.21 -13.27 33.07
CA ASN A 283 63.26 -14.25 33.30
C ASN A 283 64.14 -14.36 32.06
N ALA A 284 65.46 -14.30 32.23
CA ALA A 284 66.41 -14.39 31.12
C ALA A 284 67.77 -14.92 31.60
N THR A 285 68.57 -15.43 30.67
CA THR A 285 70.00 -15.72 30.88
C THR A 285 70.79 -15.27 29.65
N PRO A 286 71.95 -14.61 29.79
CA PRO A 286 72.58 -14.17 31.05
C PRO A 286 72.02 -12.85 31.61
N GLY A 287 71.17 -12.14 30.87
CA GLY A 287 70.60 -10.84 31.27
C GLY A 287 69.53 -10.35 30.30
N LEU A 288 69.12 -9.08 30.44
CA LEU A 288 68.04 -8.46 29.67
C LEU A 288 68.51 -7.60 28.49
N LYS A 289 69.81 -7.64 28.17
CA LYS A 289 70.38 -6.93 27.03
C LYS A 289 70.58 -7.86 25.86
N PHE A 290 70.45 -7.32 24.68
CA PHE A 290 70.85 -7.98 23.44
C PHE A 290 72.37 -7.95 23.34
N ARG A 291 73.03 -8.98 22.84
CA ARG A 291 74.49 -9.04 22.91
C ARG A 291 75.20 -7.97 22.09
N ALA A 292 74.71 -7.70 20.88
CA ALA A 292 75.31 -6.77 19.91
C ALA A 292 74.31 -6.38 18.81
N GLN A 293 74.74 -5.52 17.88
CA GLN A 293 73.98 -5.28 16.65
C GLN A 293 73.74 -6.59 15.91
N TYR A 294 72.53 -6.74 15.38
CA TYR A 294 71.95 -7.92 14.74
C TYR A 294 71.66 -9.11 15.67
N ALA A 295 71.78 -8.94 16.98
CA ALA A 295 71.26 -9.93 17.93
C ALA A 295 69.73 -9.99 17.85
N GLY A 296 69.20 -11.21 17.91
CA GLY A 296 67.78 -11.50 17.97
C GLY A 296 67.41 -12.26 19.22
N ALA A 297 66.20 -12.03 19.74
CA ALA A 297 65.65 -12.75 20.89
C ALA A 297 64.12 -12.82 20.81
N THR A 298 63.53 -13.78 21.51
CA THR A 298 62.08 -13.94 21.60
C THR A 298 61.64 -13.69 23.03
N LEU A 299 60.60 -12.89 23.19
CA LEU A 299 59.81 -12.80 24.41
C LEU A 299 58.66 -13.79 24.34
N ARG A 300 58.49 -14.61 25.37
CA ARG A 300 57.36 -15.53 25.54
C ARG A 300 56.65 -15.25 26.85
N LYS A 301 55.36 -14.96 26.80
CA LYS A 301 54.55 -14.84 28.02
C LYS A 301 54.27 -16.23 28.60
N THR A 302 54.63 -16.43 29.87
CA THR A 302 54.53 -17.74 30.54
C THR A 302 53.47 -17.77 31.65
N ALA A 303 53.14 -16.60 32.22
CA ALA A 303 52.00 -16.40 33.12
C ALA A 303 51.60 -14.91 33.14
N THR A 304 50.57 -14.54 33.91
CA THR A 304 50.27 -13.13 34.20
C THR A 304 51.52 -12.43 34.73
N ASP A 305 51.86 -11.28 34.12
CA ASP A 305 53.05 -10.48 34.44
C ASP A 305 54.40 -11.23 34.41
N THR A 306 54.47 -12.45 33.86
CA THR A 306 55.69 -13.26 33.83
C THR A 306 56.07 -13.65 32.40
N TRP A 307 57.29 -13.32 32.01
CA TRP A 307 57.83 -13.53 30.67
C TRP A 307 59.17 -14.27 30.72
N LEU A 308 59.46 -15.00 29.65
CA LEU A 308 60.76 -15.58 29.38
C LEU A 308 61.37 -14.87 28.15
N LEU A 309 62.56 -14.30 28.31
CA LEU A 309 63.37 -13.77 27.22
C LEU A 309 64.50 -14.77 26.93
N PHE A 310 64.61 -15.21 25.68
CA PHE A 310 65.65 -16.14 25.25
C PHE A 310 66.15 -15.79 23.85
N GLY A 311 67.44 -15.98 23.61
CA GLY A 311 68.09 -15.67 22.33
C GLY A 311 69.53 -15.23 22.50
N ASP A 312 69.98 -14.33 21.64
CA ASP A 312 71.34 -13.79 21.65
C ASP A 312 71.46 -12.60 22.63
N LEU A 313 71.73 -12.94 23.90
CA LEU A 313 71.68 -12.02 25.04
C LEU A 313 73.04 -11.81 25.73
N SER A 314 73.17 -10.72 26.49
CA SER A 314 74.28 -10.38 27.39
C SER A 314 73.80 -9.84 28.74
N ALA A 315 74.71 -9.85 29.72
CA ALA A 315 74.49 -9.25 31.05
C ALA A 315 74.51 -7.70 31.02
#